data_AF-A7S420-F1
#
_entry.id   AF-A7S420-F1
#
_cell.length_a   1.000
_cell.length_b   1.000
_cell.length_c   1.000
_cell.angle_alpha   90.00
_cell.angle_beta   90.00
_cell.angle_gamma   90.00
#
_symmetry.space_group_name_H-M   'P 1'
#
loop_
_entity.id
_entity.type
_entity.pdbx_description
1 polymer ?
#
loop_
_entity_poly.entity_id
_entity_poly.type
_entity_poly.pdbx_seq_one_letter_code
_entity_poly.pdbx_strand_id
1 'polypeptide(L)'
;MGPIITALKEGNVMTRYYSKRAPEIRIFSLKLEEFQVIWSRTGGGKEASRVEGCVKIREISEVRRGQGSKDFEKNPDLARKLDPNCCFVVFFGNQFKLKTLSVAGK
;
A
#
# COMPACT_ATOMS: atom_id res chain seq x y z
N MET A 1 -5.88 -22.20 5.86
CA MET A 1 -5.41 -20.80 5.85
C MET A 1 -6.62 -19.93 6.15
N GLY A 2 -6.54 -19.00 7.11
CA GLY A 2 -7.73 -18.23 7.54
C GLY A 2 -8.25 -17.27 6.45
N PRO A 3 -9.54 -16.85 6.52
CA PRO A 3 -10.19 -16.06 5.47
C PRO A 3 -9.46 -14.74 5.17
N ILE A 4 -8.84 -14.13 6.18
CA ILE A 4 -8.08 -12.88 6.04
C ILE A 4 -6.86 -13.07 5.14
N ILE A 5 -6.08 -14.13 5.35
CA ILE A 5 -4.87 -14.38 4.56
C ILE A 5 -5.26 -14.71 3.11
N THR A 6 -6.34 -15.46 2.91
CA THR A 6 -6.87 -15.72 1.57
C THR A 6 -7.21 -14.43 0.84
N ALA A 7 -7.97 -13.53 1.47
CA ALA A 7 -8.33 -12.24 0.89
C ALA A 7 -7.10 -11.35 0.59
N LEU A 8 -6.09 -11.37 1.46
CA LEU A 8 -4.84 -10.64 1.21
C LEU A 8 -4.06 -11.22 0.03
N LYS A 9 -4.08 -12.54 -0.21
CA LYS A 9 -3.43 -13.18 -1.37
C LYS A 9 -4.14 -12.87 -2.68
N GLU A 10 -5.47 -12.90 -2.69
CA GLU A 10 -6.29 -12.61 -3.88
C GLU A 10 -6.07 -11.17 -4.37
N GLY A 11 -5.84 -10.26 -3.41
CA GLY A 11 -5.43 -8.90 -3.67
C GLY A 11 -6.57 -7.91 -3.53
N ASN A 12 -6.21 -6.69 -3.13
CA ASN A 12 -7.15 -5.63 -2.80
C ASN A 12 -6.83 -4.38 -3.61
N VAL A 13 -7.86 -3.80 -4.24
CA VAL A 13 -7.72 -2.56 -4.99
C VAL A 13 -7.71 -1.39 -4.00
N MET A 14 -6.61 -0.64 -3.95
CA MET A 14 -6.45 0.52 -3.08
C MET A 14 -5.78 1.66 -3.83
N THR A 15 -5.98 2.88 -3.35
CA THR A 15 -5.28 4.06 -3.87
C THR A 15 -3.99 4.26 -3.09
N ARG A 16 -2.85 4.24 -3.77
CA ARG A 16 -1.55 4.56 -3.19
C ARG A 16 -1.27 6.05 -3.28
N TYR A 17 -0.90 6.64 -2.16
CA TYR A 17 -0.47 8.04 -2.08
C TYR A 17 1.05 8.14 -2.12
N TYR A 18 1.54 9.20 -2.75
CA TYR A 18 2.96 9.50 -2.88
C TYR A 18 3.23 10.95 -2.51
N SER A 19 4.37 11.20 -1.88
CA SER A 19 4.83 12.57 -1.58
C SER A 19 5.23 13.42 -2.80
N LYS A 20 5.50 12.81 -3.97
CA LYS A 20 6.07 13.51 -5.15
C LYS A 20 5.31 13.30 -6.46
N ARG A 21 4.22 12.53 -6.47
CA ARG A 21 3.42 12.29 -7.68
C ARG A 21 1.95 12.08 -7.31
N ALA A 22 1.09 12.16 -8.31
CA ALA A 22 -0.34 11.93 -8.13
C ALA A 22 -0.61 10.54 -7.52
N PRO A 23 -1.63 10.40 -6.66
CA PRO A 23 -2.08 9.11 -6.15
C PRO A 23 -2.54 8.19 -7.28
N GLU A 24 -2.33 6.88 -7.12
CA GLU A 24 -2.63 5.92 -8.16
C GLU A 24 -3.34 4.69 -7.61
N ILE A 25 -4.31 4.17 -8.36
CA ILE A 25 -5.01 2.93 -8.01
C ILE A 25 -4.11 1.74 -8.36
N ARG A 26 -3.95 0.82 -7.40
CA ARG A 26 -3.13 -0.40 -7.53
C ARG A 26 -3.82 -1.59 -6.88
N ILE A 27 -3.45 -2.78 -7.32
CA ILE A 27 -3.83 -4.05 -6.68
C ILE A 27 -2.70 -4.42 -5.73
N PHE A 28 -3.02 -4.59 -4.45
CA PHE A 28 -2.06 -5.02 -3.43
C PHE A 28 -2.34 -6.45 -3.02
N SER A 29 -1.33 -7.33 -3.09
CA SER A 29 -1.49 -8.73 -2.73
C SER A 29 -0.33 -9.24 -1.88
N LEU A 30 -0.64 -10.26 -1.08
CA LEU A 30 0.31 -10.98 -0.24
C LEU A 30 0.94 -12.12 -1.03
N LYS A 31 2.25 -12.03 -1.27
CA LYS A 31 3.09 -13.11 -1.80
C LYS A 31 3.69 -13.87 -0.63
N LEU A 32 3.00 -14.93 -0.19
CA LEU A 32 3.37 -15.68 1.02
C LEU A 32 4.73 -16.36 0.92
N GLU A 33 5.06 -16.93 -0.25
CA GLU A 33 6.30 -17.68 -0.46
C GLU A 33 7.55 -16.80 -0.28
N GLU A 34 7.48 -15.54 -0.71
CA GLU A 34 8.55 -14.55 -0.53
C GLU A 34 8.37 -13.69 0.72
N PHE A 35 7.25 -13.84 1.42
CA PHE A 35 6.88 -13.05 2.60
C PHE A 35 6.87 -11.54 2.32
N GLN A 36 6.20 -11.16 1.23
CA GLN A 36 6.12 -9.77 0.73
C GLN A 36 4.68 -9.33 0.47
N VAL A 37 4.42 -8.05 0.66
CA VAL A 37 3.27 -7.37 0.05
C VAL A 37 3.74 -6.76 -1.25
N ILE A 38 3.09 -7.06 -2.36
CA ILE A 38 3.41 -6.54 -3.69
C ILE A 38 2.29 -5.64 -4.19
N TRP A 39 2.56 -4.77 -5.17
CA TRP A 39 1.51 -4.08 -5.91
C TRP A 39 1.77 -4.02 -7.40
N SER A 40 0.68 -4.07 -8.18
CA SER A 40 0.67 -3.97 -9.64
C SER A 40 -0.40 -3.00 -10.13
N ARG A 41 -0.31 -2.63 -11.41
CA ARG A 41 -1.30 -1.76 -12.07
C ARG A 41 -2.67 -2.42 -12.10
N THR A 42 -3.71 -1.62 -11.93
CA THR A 42 -5.08 -2.02 -12.30
C THR A 42 -5.22 -1.98 -13.82
N GLY A 43 -5.54 -3.11 -14.46
CA GLY A 43 -5.72 -3.19 -15.92
C GLY A 43 -5.88 -4.63 -16.40
N GLY A 44 -6.09 -4.82 -17.70
CA GLY A 44 -6.07 -6.14 -18.36
C GLY A 44 -4.76 -6.37 -19.13
N GLY A 45 -4.45 -7.63 -19.44
CA GLY A 45 -3.30 -8.02 -20.27
C GLY A 45 -1.97 -8.20 -19.49
N LYS A 46 -0.86 -8.37 -20.23
CA LYS A 46 0.49 -8.65 -19.66
C LYS A 46 1.01 -7.57 -18.70
N GLU A 47 0.51 -6.34 -18.78
CA GLU A 47 0.95 -5.26 -17.88
C GLU A 47 0.30 -5.32 -16.48
N ALA A 48 -0.90 -5.90 -16.37
CA ALA A 48 -1.63 -6.03 -15.11
C ALA A 48 -0.92 -6.95 -14.11
N SER A 49 -0.15 -7.91 -14.63
CA SER A 49 0.65 -8.84 -13.84
C SER A 49 2.05 -8.31 -13.50
N ARG A 50 2.47 -7.16 -14.06
CA ARG A 50 3.78 -6.60 -13.75
C ARG A 50 3.77 -5.97 -12.35
N VAL A 51 4.58 -6.54 -11.46
CA VAL A 51 4.84 -5.98 -10.14
C VAL A 51 5.59 -4.65 -10.28
N GLU A 52 5.01 -3.57 -9.75
CA GLU A 52 5.63 -2.25 -9.72
C GLU A 52 6.48 -2.01 -8.48
N GLY A 53 6.24 -2.77 -7.41
CA GLY A 53 7.08 -2.77 -6.22
C GLY A 53 6.56 -3.69 -5.14
N CYS A 54 7.32 -3.75 -4.04
CA CYS A 54 7.03 -4.59 -2.90
C CYS A 54 7.49 -3.98 -1.58
N VAL A 55 6.92 -4.50 -0.49
CA VAL A 55 7.41 -4.37 0.89
C VAL A 55 7.68 -5.78 1.41
N LYS A 56 8.91 -6.05 1.84
CA LYS A 56 9.20 -7.27 2.59
C LYS A 56 8.61 -7.14 3.98
N ILE A 57 7.80 -8.12 4.41
CA ILE A 57 7.09 -8.04 5.69
C ILE A 57 8.09 -7.98 6.85
N ARG A 58 9.25 -8.64 6.74
CA ARG A 58 10.34 -8.56 7.73
C ARG A 58 10.94 -7.17 7.91
N GLU A 59 10.76 -6.28 6.95
CA GLU A 59 11.27 -4.90 7.01
C GLU A 59 10.20 -3.93 7.54
N ILE A 60 8.96 -4.38 7.80
CA ILE A 60 7.91 -3.54 8.37
C ILE A 60 8.23 -3.28 9.84
N SER A 61 8.38 -2.01 10.18
CA SER A 61 8.57 -1.56 11.57
C SER A 61 7.24 -1.20 12.24
N GLU A 62 6.30 -0.63 11.47
CA GLU A 62 5.02 -0.16 11.99
C GLU A 62 3.95 -0.19 10.89
N VAL A 63 2.72 -0.54 11.26
CA VAL A 63 1.52 -0.28 10.44
C VAL A 63 0.59 0.62 11.26
N ARG A 64 0.38 1.85 10.78
CA ARG A 64 -0.41 2.86 11.46
C ARG A 64 -1.74 3.09 10.74
N ARG A 65 -2.85 3.05 11.47
CA ARG A 65 -4.17 3.45 10.95
C ARG A 65 -4.24 4.95 10.71
N GLY A 66 -5.04 5.37 9.73
CA GLY A 66 -5.21 6.77 9.36
C GLY A 66 -4.18 7.27 8.35
N GLN A 67 -3.98 8.59 8.35
CA GLN A 67 -3.30 9.32 7.28
C GLN A 67 -1.98 9.98 7.74
N GLY A 68 -1.39 9.49 8.82
CA GLY A 68 -0.22 10.09 9.48
C GLY A 68 1.10 9.88 8.73
N SER A 69 1.19 10.32 7.47
CA SER A 69 2.41 10.28 6.65
C SER A 69 2.57 11.52 5.77
N LYS A 70 3.83 11.78 5.38
CA LYS A 70 4.15 12.84 4.42
C LYS A 70 3.52 12.64 3.04
N ASP A 71 3.14 11.41 2.69
CA ASP A 71 2.48 11.14 1.41
C ASP A 71 1.06 11.72 1.39
N PHE A 72 0.31 11.62 2.50
CA PHE A 72 -1.01 12.23 2.63
C PHE A 72 -0.92 13.75 2.84
N GLU A 73 0.04 14.23 3.67
CA GLU A 73 0.25 15.67 3.91
C GLU A 73 0.54 16.45 2.62
N LYS A 74 1.20 15.81 1.63
CA LYS A 74 1.49 16.41 0.32
C LYS A 74 0.33 16.37 -0.67
N ASN A 75 -0.77 15.69 -0.31
CA ASN A 75 -2.00 15.62 -1.10
C ASN A 75 -3.24 16.03 -0.26
N PRO A 76 -3.24 17.21 0.39
CA PRO A 76 -4.22 17.55 1.42
C PRO A 76 -5.66 17.60 0.89
N ASP A 77 -5.88 18.07 -0.34
CA ASP A 77 -7.21 18.19 -0.94
C ASP A 77 -7.87 16.84 -1.22
N LEU A 78 -7.06 15.82 -1.51
CA LEU A 78 -7.52 14.44 -1.71
C LEU A 78 -7.65 13.73 -0.36
N ALA A 79 -6.63 13.88 0.50
CA ALA A 79 -6.58 13.25 1.81
C ALA A 79 -7.78 13.64 2.69
N ARG A 80 -8.16 14.93 2.73
CA ARG A 80 -9.27 15.41 3.56
C ARG A 80 -10.64 14.78 3.24
N LYS A 81 -10.79 14.14 2.08
CA LYS A 81 -12.04 13.51 1.63
C LYS A 81 -12.13 12.03 1.99
N LEU A 82 -11.04 11.44 2.48
CA LEU A 82 -10.99 10.01 2.80
C LEU A 82 -11.49 9.76 4.23
N ASP A 83 -12.11 8.61 4.46
CA ASP A 83 -12.32 8.09 5.81
C ASP A 83 -10.97 7.64 6.40
N PRO A 84 -10.52 8.19 7.54
CA PRO A 84 -9.31 7.74 8.22
C PRO A 84 -9.31 6.25 8.58
N ASN A 85 -10.47 5.63 8.77
CA ASN A 85 -10.58 4.20 9.06
C ASN A 85 -10.30 3.32 7.84
N CYS A 86 -10.45 3.87 6.63
CA CYS A 86 -10.07 3.22 5.37
C CYS A 86 -8.63 3.51 4.96
N CYS A 87 -7.87 4.27 5.76
CA CYS A 87 -6.50 4.65 5.46
C CYS A 87 -5.52 3.96 6.40
N PHE A 88 -4.34 3.64 5.88
CA PHE A 88 -3.21 3.26 6.72
C PHE A 88 -1.87 3.55 6.05
N VAL A 89 -0.83 3.54 6.87
CA VAL A 89 0.56 3.78 6.47
C VAL A 89 1.41 2.63 6.98
N VAL A 90 2.17 2.02 6.07
CA VAL A 90 3.22 1.05 6.42
C VAL A 90 4.55 1.77 6.45
N PHE A 91 5.22 1.76 7.59
CA PHE A 91 6.60 2.22 7.73
C PHE A 91 7.54 1.03 7.65
N PHE A 92 8.47 1.06 6.71
CA PHE A 92 9.35 -0.09 6.43
C PHE A 92 10.76 0.32 6.00
N GLY A 93 11.70 -0.61 6.16
CA GLY A 93 13.11 -0.46 5.81
C GLY A 93 14.01 -0.71 7.00
N ASN A 94 15.32 -0.66 6.75
CA ASN A 94 16.38 -0.92 7.74
C ASN A 94 17.24 0.31 8.04
N GLN A 95 16.77 1.50 7.66
CA GLN A 95 17.47 2.77 7.87
C GLN A 95 16.71 3.59 8.92
N PHE A 96 17.42 4.52 9.58
CA PHE A 96 16.79 5.45 10.54
C PHE A 96 15.59 6.20 9.93
N LYS A 97 15.74 6.65 8.68
CA LYS A 97 14.63 7.21 7.90
C LYS A 97 13.91 6.09 7.15
N LEU A 98 12.82 5.61 7.74
CA LEU A 98 11.96 4.60 7.12
C LEU A 98 11.28 5.12 5.85
N LYS A 99 11.00 4.20 4.93
CA LYS A 99 10.14 4.42 3.77
C LYS A 99 8.68 4.28 4.19
N THR A 100 7.78 4.91 3.43
CA THR A 100 6.34 4.86 3.65
C THR A 100 5.63 4.23 2.46
N LEU A 101 4.66 3.37 2.75
CA LEU A 101 3.61 2.97 1.82
C LEU A 101 2.28 3.44 2.41
N SER A 102 1.75 4.51 1.83
CA SER A 102 0.51 5.15 2.28
C SER A 102 -0.61 4.76 1.33
N VAL A 103 -1.69 4.17 1.86
CA VAL A 103 -2.79 3.65 1.04
C VAL A 103 -4.15 3.98 1.63
N ALA A 104 -5.13 4.10 0.76
CA ALA A 104 -6.53 4.26 1.11
C ALA A 104 -7.37 3.19 0.40
N GLY A 105 -8.11 2.41 1.18
CA GLY A 105 -9.15 1.51 0.69
C GLY A 105 -10.37 2.30 0.18
N LYS A 106 -11.27 1.58 -0.51
CA LYS A 106 -12.62 2.08 -0.77
C LYS A 106 -13.47 1.99 0.48
#